data_AF-A0A6A4ZPG7-F1
#
_entry.id   AF-A0A6A4ZPG7-F1
#
_cell.length_a   1.000
_cell.length_b   1.000
_cell.length_c   1.000
_cell.angle_alpha   90.00
_cell.angle_beta   90.00
_cell.angle_gamma   90.00
#
_symmetry.space_group_name_H-M   'P 1'
#
loop_
_entity.id
_entity.type
_entity.pdbx_description
1 polymer ?
#
loop_
_entity_poly.entity_id
_entity_poly.type
_entity_poly.pdbx_seq_one_letter_code
_entity_poly.pdbx_strand_id
1 'polypeptide(L)'
;MLKSTYSTFSDPPSVTSSSHPLARASVVSKLAFSWVQPLLALGNQRQLQPDDIWSIRDDDKAAPLARQFATAYARHDHRVLRALASLYWRDVAWLGFLQLVSVACDLYGPGYVLGNVILALEASTFDFQHVLVLATSLFVLSAVNVFVKTHNDYLSSIVGLRVSAALQSTLFAKSLRLSADATKAKSSGEIANVFASDVATTMTFATFVGYAAFAGLAVIILILLVNSNASNKIGSQRRLVSAATDKRMKALNELFGGIQIIKFNTWEAKFQAKVDALRQEELDTLWVFYLKVMIFITLANTTTILVTLAVFATYVLVLHQPLTVGIAFSSMALLKYLQTCTGRVVATWTSLIQTQVSAQRIHDILQLDECDPANVQTTVSSSSTMAVAITDGMFTWDKTDPTPLFQHLHLTIQQGQLAVVHGAVGQGKSSLCSILLGEMHKLTGHVHVQGSVAYLSQQPWIQNTTIRENILFGKPYDRRKYAAVVEACALASDLAALPAGDRTEIGQKG
;
A
#
# COMPACT_ATOMS: atom_id res chain seq x y z
N MET A 1 -30.42 -2.25 0.86
CA MET A 1 -29.01 -2.71 0.95
C MET A 1 -28.97 -4.16 0.50
N LEU A 2 -28.56 -4.43 -0.75
CA LEU A 2 -27.94 -5.72 -1.04
C LEU A 2 -26.63 -5.71 -0.26
N LYS A 3 -26.59 -6.36 0.91
CA LYS A 3 -25.34 -6.90 1.41
C LYS A 3 -24.91 -7.90 0.34
N SER A 4 -24.13 -7.47 -0.65
CA SER A 4 -23.38 -8.37 -1.50
C SER A 4 -22.32 -9.04 -0.64
N THR A 5 -22.74 -9.98 0.20
CA THR A 5 -21.84 -10.96 0.79
C THR A 5 -21.40 -11.87 -0.34
N TYR A 6 -20.32 -11.47 -1.03
CA TYR A 6 -19.56 -12.40 -1.85
C TYR A 6 -18.99 -13.46 -0.91
N SER A 7 -19.67 -14.62 -0.83
CA SER A 7 -19.24 -15.74 0.00
C SER A 7 -17.91 -16.33 -0.44
N THR A 8 -17.43 -16.01 -1.66
CA THR A 8 -16.06 -16.33 -2.12
C THR A 8 -14.97 -15.77 -1.20
N PHE A 9 -15.27 -14.72 -0.42
CA PHE A 9 -14.36 -14.11 0.56
C PHE A 9 -14.84 -14.29 2.01
N SER A 10 -15.74 -15.24 2.30
CA SER A 10 -16.09 -15.54 3.68
C SER A 10 -14.84 -15.96 4.45
N ASP A 11 -14.76 -15.55 5.72
CA ASP A 11 -13.63 -15.87 6.60
C ASP A 11 -13.27 -17.36 6.46
N PRO A 12 -11.98 -17.69 6.24
CA PRO A 12 -11.56 -19.08 6.21
C PRO A 12 -12.00 -19.78 7.51
N PRO A 13 -12.25 -21.11 7.47
CA PRO A 13 -12.63 -21.85 8.66
C PRO A 13 -11.68 -21.50 9.80
N SER A 14 -12.25 -21.13 10.94
CA SER A 14 -11.54 -20.59 12.09
C SER A 14 -10.31 -21.43 12.41
N VAL A 15 -9.12 -20.96 11.98
CA VAL A 15 -7.86 -21.49 12.49
C VAL A 15 -7.97 -21.38 14.01
N THR A 16 -7.80 -22.51 14.68
CA THR A 16 -7.93 -22.66 16.13
C THR A 16 -7.45 -21.41 16.83
N SER A 17 -8.35 -20.77 17.58
CA SER A 17 -8.19 -19.46 18.22
C SER A 17 -7.14 -19.48 19.33
N SER A 18 -5.88 -19.78 19.00
CA SER A 18 -4.77 -19.51 19.89
C SER A 18 -4.61 -17.99 19.94
N SER A 19 -5.01 -17.40 21.06
CA SER A 19 -4.78 -15.99 21.34
C SER A 19 -3.33 -15.61 21.04
N HIS A 20 -3.11 -14.51 20.31
CA HIS A 20 -1.79 -14.03 19.93
C HIS A 20 -0.82 -14.01 21.14
N PRO A 21 0.40 -14.54 21.03
CA PRO A 21 1.32 -14.74 22.17
C PRO A 21 1.64 -13.44 22.93
N LEU A 22 1.68 -12.30 22.24
CA LEU A 22 1.83 -10.98 22.86
C LEU A 22 0.76 -10.67 23.94
N ALA A 23 -0.44 -11.23 23.84
CA ALA A 23 -1.50 -11.03 24.84
C ALA A 23 -1.18 -11.73 26.17
N ARG A 24 -0.49 -12.88 26.12
CA ARG A 24 -0.09 -13.67 27.30
C ARG A 24 1.34 -13.40 27.76
N ALA A 25 2.13 -12.69 26.96
CA ALA A 25 3.52 -12.38 27.27
C ALA A 25 3.64 -11.46 28.50
N SER A 26 4.56 -11.81 29.40
CA SER A 26 4.96 -10.96 30.53
C SER A 26 5.60 -9.66 30.03
N VAL A 27 5.68 -8.64 30.90
CA VAL A 27 6.32 -7.36 30.54
C VAL A 27 7.77 -7.56 30.09
N VAL A 28 8.52 -8.43 30.77
CA VAL A 28 9.91 -8.78 30.39
C VAL A 28 9.96 -9.44 29.01
N SER A 29 9.02 -10.35 28.72
CA SER A 29 8.95 -11.00 27.42
C SER A 29 8.60 -10.03 26.29
N LYS A 30 7.74 -9.04 26.56
CA LYS A 30 7.43 -7.94 25.62
C LYS A 30 8.66 -7.07 25.36
N LEU A 31 9.37 -6.67 26.41
CA LEU A 31 10.58 -5.84 26.30
C LEU A 31 11.72 -6.54 25.56
N ALA A 32 11.89 -7.85 25.76
CA ALA A 32 12.95 -8.63 25.12
C ALA A 32 12.53 -9.24 23.78
N PHE A 33 11.29 -9.03 23.32
CA PHE A 33 10.68 -9.73 22.18
C PHE A 33 10.76 -11.27 22.26
N SER A 34 10.90 -11.83 23.47
CA SER A 34 11.13 -13.27 23.65
C SER A 34 9.92 -14.13 23.29
N TRP A 35 8.73 -13.52 23.20
CA TRP A 35 7.49 -14.19 22.78
C TRP A 35 7.53 -14.70 21.33
N VAL A 36 8.45 -14.18 20.49
CA VAL A 36 8.64 -14.63 19.09
C VAL A 36 9.53 -15.88 19.02
N GLN A 37 10.31 -16.18 20.08
CA GLN A 37 11.30 -17.26 20.09
C GLN A 37 10.76 -18.63 19.65
N PRO A 38 9.54 -19.07 20.03
CA PRO A 38 9.01 -20.36 19.57
C PRO A 38 8.86 -20.44 18.04
N LEU A 39 8.48 -19.34 17.39
CA LEU A 39 8.33 -19.28 15.94
C LEU A 39 9.70 -19.27 15.24
N LEU A 40 10.68 -18.56 15.81
CA LEU A 40 12.06 -18.58 15.30
C LEU A 40 12.69 -19.97 15.43
N ALA A 41 12.46 -20.66 16.56
CA ALA A 41 12.93 -22.01 16.77
C ALA A 41 12.28 -23.00 15.78
N LEU A 42 10.98 -22.86 15.51
CA LEU A 42 10.28 -23.66 14.51
C LEU A 42 10.84 -23.40 13.10
N GLY A 43 11.08 -22.13 12.75
CA GLY A 43 11.67 -21.73 11.47
C GLY A 43 13.10 -22.24 11.25
N ASN A 44 13.83 -22.50 12.34
CA ASN A 44 15.16 -23.13 12.28
C ASN A 44 15.08 -24.65 12.06
N GLN A 45 13.95 -25.29 12.42
CA GLN A 45 13.75 -26.73 12.23
C GLN A 45 13.14 -27.06 10.87
N ARG A 46 12.23 -26.23 10.37
CA ARG A 46 11.60 -26.39 9.06
C ARG A 46 11.15 -25.06 8.47
N GLN A 47 10.93 -25.05 7.16
CA GLN A 47 10.30 -23.91 6.49
C GLN A 47 8.90 -23.67 7.06
N LEU A 48 8.62 -22.41 7.43
CA LEU A 48 7.34 -21.99 7.98
C LEU A 48 6.25 -22.05 6.90
N GLN A 49 5.09 -22.60 7.28
CA GLN A 49 3.88 -22.62 6.48
C GLN A 49 2.88 -21.56 6.99
N PRO A 50 1.89 -21.14 6.17
CA PRO A 50 0.89 -20.15 6.59
C PRO A 50 0.17 -20.52 7.89
N ASP A 51 -0.07 -21.82 8.12
CA ASP A 51 -0.73 -22.33 9.33
C ASP A 51 0.12 -22.21 10.61
N ASP A 52 1.43 -22.00 10.47
CA ASP A 52 2.36 -21.81 11.60
C ASP A 52 2.33 -20.38 12.15
N ILE A 53 1.73 -19.44 11.41
CA ILE A 53 1.72 -18.02 11.74
C ILE A 53 0.52 -17.71 12.64
N TRP A 54 0.76 -16.97 13.72
CA TRP A 54 -0.33 -16.55 14.61
C TRP A 54 -1.33 -15.64 13.90
N SER A 55 -2.60 -15.79 14.27
CA SER A 55 -3.63 -14.86 13.84
C SER A 55 -3.36 -13.45 14.39
N ILE A 56 -3.61 -12.45 13.54
CA ILE A 56 -3.44 -11.04 13.90
C ILE A 56 -4.40 -10.69 15.04
N ARG A 57 -3.95 -9.82 15.94
CA ARG A 57 -4.76 -9.28 17.05
C ARG A 57 -6.03 -8.64 16.53
N ASP A 58 -7.13 -8.76 17.27
CA ASP A 58 -8.43 -8.22 16.87
C ASP A 58 -8.39 -6.70 16.61
N ASP A 59 -7.62 -5.95 17.40
CA ASP A 59 -7.42 -4.49 17.21
C ASP A 59 -6.71 -4.14 15.90
N ASP A 60 -5.86 -5.05 15.40
CA ASP A 60 -5.02 -4.86 14.22
C ASP A 60 -5.66 -5.46 12.95
N LYS A 61 -6.88 -6.00 13.05
CA LYS A 61 -7.64 -6.51 11.90
C LYS A 61 -8.16 -5.36 11.03
N ALA A 62 -8.27 -5.64 9.73
CA ALA A 62 -8.74 -4.68 8.72
C ALA A 62 -10.13 -4.09 9.04
N ALA A 63 -11.10 -4.90 9.46
CA ALA A 63 -12.49 -4.46 9.63
C ALA A 63 -12.70 -3.44 10.77
N PRO A 64 -12.11 -3.60 11.97
CA PRO A 64 -12.10 -2.55 13.00
C PRO A 64 -11.39 -1.28 12.55
N LEU A 65 -10.19 -1.40 11.95
CA LEU A 65 -9.39 -0.26 11.50
C LEU A 65 -10.11 0.57 10.43
N ALA A 66 -10.73 -0.09 9.44
CA ALA A 66 -11.51 0.57 8.40
C ALA A 66 -12.73 1.32 8.97
N ARG A 67 -13.41 0.75 9.98
CA ARG A 67 -14.55 1.41 10.66
C ARG A 67 -14.11 2.65 11.44
N GLN A 68 -12.99 2.56 12.16
CA GLN A 68 -12.42 3.69 12.88
C GLN A 68 -12.01 4.80 11.91
N PHE A 69 -11.34 4.44 10.80
CA PHE A 69 -10.97 5.38 9.75
C PHE A 69 -12.17 6.05 9.11
N ALA A 70 -13.20 5.30 8.69
CA ALA A 70 -14.40 5.86 8.08
C ALA A 70 -15.09 6.89 9.02
N THR A 71 -15.14 6.59 10.32
CA THR A 71 -15.72 7.49 11.34
C THR A 71 -14.90 8.78 11.47
N ALA A 72 -13.57 8.68 11.54
CA ALA A 72 -12.68 9.85 11.60
C ALA A 72 -12.71 10.66 10.29
N TYR A 73 -12.77 9.98 9.15
CA TYR A 73 -12.83 10.58 7.82
C TYR A 73 -14.08 11.44 7.65
N ALA A 74 -15.24 10.95 8.08
CA ALA A 74 -16.49 11.71 8.09
C ALA A 74 -16.44 12.92 9.06
N ARG A 75 -15.81 12.78 10.23
CA ARG A 75 -15.68 13.87 11.21
C ARG A 75 -14.76 15.00 10.75
N HIS A 76 -13.77 14.71 9.90
CA HIS A 76 -12.75 15.66 9.48
C HIS A 76 -12.89 16.09 8.02
N ASP A 77 -14.13 16.39 7.59
CA ASP A 77 -14.40 17.01 6.28
C ASP A 77 -13.80 16.21 5.11
N HIS A 78 -13.80 14.88 5.24
CA HIS A 78 -13.28 13.95 4.23
C HIS A 78 -11.80 14.17 3.84
N ARG A 79 -10.99 14.73 4.74
CA ARG A 79 -9.54 14.91 4.51
C ARG A 79 -8.75 13.75 5.09
N VAL A 80 -8.12 12.97 4.22
CA VAL A 80 -7.38 11.74 4.56
C VAL A 80 -6.34 11.98 5.65
N LEU A 81 -5.44 12.97 5.44
CA LEU A 81 -4.35 13.25 6.39
C LEU A 81 -4.86 13.71 7.77
N ARG A 82 -5.95 14.49 7.83
CA ARG A 82 -6.53 14.95 9.11
C ARG A 82 -7.19 13.80 9.87
N ALA A 83 -7.87 12.90 9.15
CA ALA A 83 -8.46 11.71 9.73
C ALA A 83 -7.40 10.74 10.28
N LEU A 84 -6.32 10.52 9.54
CA LEU A 84 -5.19 9.71 10.03
C LEU A 84 -4.51 10.36 11.24
N ALA A 85 -4.27 11.68 11.18
CA ALA A 85 -3.67 12.40 12.29
C ALA A 85 -4.53 12.29 13.56
N SER A 86 -5.85 12.46 13.47
CA SER A 86 -6.70 12.40 14.68
C SER A 86 -6.79 11.00 15.30
N LEU A 87 -6.63 9.94 14.50
CA LEU A 87 -6.59 8.56 14.99
C LEU A 87 -5.26 8.23 15.68
N TYR A 88 -4.14 8.59 15.06
CA TYR A 88 -2.81 8.10 15.45
C TYR A 88 -1.93 9.15 16.14
N TRP A 89 -2.41 10.38 16.41
CA TRP A 89 -1.56 11.42 17.00
C TRP A 89 -0.94 11.03 18.34
N ARG A 90 -1.65 10.25 19.17
CA ARG A 90 -1.15 9.80 20.49
C ARG A 90 0.03 8.85 20.32
N ASP A 91 -0.10 7.90 19.40
CA ASP A 91 0.97 6.96 19.06
C ASP A 91 2.17 7.71 18.48
N VAL A 92 1.92 8.66 17.56
CA VAL A 92 2.97 9.51 16.98
C VAL A 92 3.66 10.38 18.02
N ALA A 93 2.93 10.97 18.97
CA ALA A 93 3.51 11.76 20.05
C ALA A 93 4.39 10.91 20.96
N TRP A 94 3.96 9.69 21.28
CA TRP A 94 4.75 8.73 22.05
C TRP A 94 6.01 8.29 21.31
N LEU A 95 5.92 7.99 20.02
CA LEU A 95 7.08 7.69 19.16
C LEU A 95 8.07 8.86 19.13
N GLY A 96 7.57 10.09 18.99
CA GLY A 96 8.39 11.30 19.04
C GLY A 96 9.12 11.47 20.39
N PHE A 97 8.45 11.15 21.51
CA PHE A 97 9.07 11.16 22.82
C PHE A 97 10.18 10.09 22.95
N LEU A 98 9.92 8.85 22.55
CA LEU A 98 10.92 7.78 22.55
C LEU A 98 12.13 8.14 21.68
N GLN A 99 11.89 8.76 20.53
CA GLN A 99 12.95 9.24 19.65
C GLN A 99 13.78 10.34 20.31
N LEU A 100 13.17 11.26 21.07
CA LEU A 100 13.88 12.29 21.83
C LEU A 100 14.80 11.68 22.89
N VAL A 101 14.29 10.70 23.65
CA VAL A 101 15.10 9.96 24.63
C VAL A 101 16.28 9.27 23.95
N SER A 102 16.04 8.64 22.80
CA SER A 102 17.09 7.98 22.02
C SER A 102 18.17 8.96 21.53
N VAL A 103 17.77 10.13 21.04
CA VAL A 103 18.70 11.20 20.61
C VAL A 103 19.53 11.71 21.78
N ALA A 104 18.92 11.89 22.96
CA ALA A 104 19.63 12.31 24.15
C ALA A 104 20.69 11.26 24.59
N CYS A 105 20.35 9.97 24.53
CA CYS A 105 21.30 8.89 24.80
C CYS A 105 22.44 8.83 23.79
N ASP A 106 22.15 9.04 22.49
CA ASP A 106 23.18 9.07 21.43
C ASP A 106 24.15 10.24 21.60
N LEU A 107 23.66 11.40 22.06
CA LEU A 107 24.48 12.60 22.29
C LEU A 107 25.30 12.52 23.58
N TYR A 108 24.88 11.74 24.57
CA TYR A 108 25.57 11.63 25.87
C TYR A 108 27.02 11.15 25.73
N GLY A 109 27.27 10.12 24.91
CA GLY A 109 28.61 9.57 24.73
C GLY A 109 29.60 10.59 24.14
N PRO A 110 29.37 11.08 22.91
CA PRO A 110 30.21 12.08 22.26
C PRO A 110 30.25 13.43 22.97
N GLY A 111 29.11 13.90 23.50
CA GLY A 111 28.96 15.25 24.04
C GLY A 111 29.45 15.41 25.47
N TYR A 112 29.46 14.34 26.26
CA TYR A 112 29.82 14.41 27.68
C TYR A 112 30.90 13.39 28.07
N VAL A 113 30.74 12.11 27.74
CA VAL A 113 31.64 11.06 28.24
C VAL A 113 33.03 11.12 27.60
N LEU A 114 33.10 11.21 26.27
CA LEU A 114 34.35 11.07 25.55
C LEU A 114 35.38 12.16 25.92
N GLY A 115 34.94 13.42 26.00
CA GLY A 115 35.79 14.53 26.42
C GLY A 115 36.29 14.38 27.86
N ASN A 116 35.42 14.03 28.81
CA ASN A 116 35.80 13.87 30.22
C ASN A 116 36.73 12.67 30.46
N VAL A 117 36.54 11.56 29.74
CA VAL A 117 37.45 10.41 29.82
C VAL A 117 38.85 10.77 29.32
N ILE A 118 38.94 11.51 28.22
CA ILE A 118 40.24 11.94 27.67
C ILE A 118 40.92 12.92 28.63
N LEU A 119 40.19 13.90 29.18
CA LEU A 119 40.72 14.83 30.17
C LEU A 119 41.21 14.12 31.45
N ALA A 120 40.50 13.07 31.90
CA ALA A 120 40.91 12.27 33.05
C ALA A 120 42.16 11.42 32.78
N LEU A 121 42.40 11.02 31.53
CA LEU A 121 43.63 10.33 31.12
C LEU A 121 44.82 11.27 30.97
N GLU A 122 44.58 12.55 30.63
CA GLU A 122 45.61 13.59 30.49
C GLU A 122 46.00 14.23 31.85
N ALA A 123 45.18 14.04 32.90
CA ALA A 123 45.43 14.60 34.22
C ALA A 123 46.63 13.93 34.94
N SER A 124 47.34 14.69 35.78
CA SER A 124 48.50 14.21 36.54
C SER A 124 48.16 13.17 37.62
N THR A 125 46.90 13.13 38.08
CA THR A 125 46.37 12.11 38.98
C THR A 125 45.19 11.41 38.33
N PHE A 126 45.35 10.10 38.08
CA PHE A 126 44.31 9.30 37.44
C PHE A 126 43.21 8.91 38.44
N ASP A 127 42.02 9.49 38.27
CA ASP A 127 40.83 9.10 39.02
C ASP A 127 40.12 7.93 38.33
N PHE A 128 40.54 6.72 38.72
CA PHE A 128 39.95 5.48 38.20
C PHE A 128 38.45 5.38 38.48
N GLN A 129 37.98 5.87 39.64
CA GLN A 129 36.58 5.75 40.02
C GLN A 129 35.70 6.64 39.13
N HIS A 130 36.15 7.87 38.84
CA HIS A 130 35.43 8.77 37.94
C HIS A 130 35.33 8.20 36.51
N VAL A 131 36.44 7.70 35.95
CA VAL A 131 36.45 7.10 34.61
C VAL A 131 35.58 5.83 34.56
N LEU A 132 35.61 5.00 35.60
CA LEU A 132 34.78 3.81 35.70
C LEU A 132 33.27 4.15 35.73
N VAL A 133 32.88 5.20 36.47
CA VAL A 133 31.48 5.68 36.49
C VAL A 133 31.05 6.18 35.11
N LEU A 134 31.89 6.92 34.40
CA LEU A 134 31.59 7.40 33.05
C LEU A 134 31.49 6.26 32.02
N ALA A 135 32.37 5.27 32.09
CA ALA A 135 32.33 4.11 31.21
C ALA A 135 31.10 3.23 31.47
N THR A 136 30.77 2.99 32.73
CA THR A 136 29.59 2.20 33.12
C THR A 136 28.29 2.94 32.80
N SER A 137 28.20 4.25 33.03
CA SER A 137 27.04 5.05 32.65
C SER A 137 26.83 5.05 31.14
N LEU A 138 27.90 5.17 30.34
CA LEU A 138 27.84 5.08 28.89
C LEU A 138 27.32 3.72 28.43
N PHE A 139 27.81 2.63 29.02
CA PHE A 139 27.34 1.28 28.71
C PHE A 139 25.85 1.10 29.03
N VAL A 140 25.42 1.50 30.23
CA VAL A 140 24.01 1.40 30.65
C VAL A 140 23.11 2.23 29.73
N LEU A 141 23.46 3.49 29.44
CA LEU A 141 22.67 4.33 28.55
C LEU A 141 22.63 3.77 27.12
N SER A 142 23.74 3.20 26.64
CA SER A 142 23.79 2.58 25.32
C SER A 142 22.88 1.34 25.24
N ALA A 143 22.90 0.49 26.27
CA ALA A 143 22.01 -0.67 26.37
C ALA A 143 20.54 -0.24 26.39
N VAL A 144 20.16 0.74 27.23
CA VAL A 144 18.80 1.29 27.28
C VAL A 144 18.38 1.88 25.94
N ASN A 145 19.27 2.64 25.29
CA ASN A 145 19.00 3.27 24.00
C ASN A 145 18.73 2.23 22.89
N VAL A 146 19.43 1.10 22.90
CA VAL A 146 19.14 0.00 21.96
C VAL A 146 17.70 -0.49 22.15
N PHE A 147 17.26 -0.74 23.39
CA PHE A 147 15.86 -1.12 23.65
C PHE A 147 14.88 -0.04 23.19
N VAL A 148 15.13 1.23 23.48
CA VAL A 148 14.27 2.35 23.06
C VAL A 148 14.15 2.41 21.54
N LYS A 149 15.28 2.33 20.80
CA LYS A 149 15.30 2.34 19.33
C LYS A 149 14.52 1.16 18.75
N THR A 150 14.79 -0.05 19.22
CA THR A 150 14.11 -1.26 18.72
C THR A 150 12.60 -1.20 18.96
N HIS A 151 12.15 -0.71 20.12
CA HIS A 151 10.71 -0.53 20.37
C HIS A 151 10.11 0.59 19.55
N ASN A 152 10.84 1.69 19.32
CA ASN A 152 10.39 2.78 18.47
C ASN A 152 10.19 2.31 17.01
N ASP A 153 11.12 1.52 16.48
CA ASP A 153 11.02 0.93 15.13
C ASP A 153 9.87 -0.09 15.03
N TYR A 154 9.67 -0.91 16.07
CA TYR A 154 8.55 -1.85 16.13
C TYR A 154 7.19 -1.14 16.17
N LEU A 155 7.03 -0.18 17.07
CA LEU A 155 5.77 0.55 17.25
C LEU A 155 5.45 1.43 16.03
N SER A 156 6.44 2.10 15.43
CA SER A 156 6.26 2.88 14.21
C SER A 156 5.84 2.00 13.03
N SER A 157 6.43 0.80 12.89
CA SER A 157 6.03 -0.19 11.89
C SER A 157 4.57 -0.65 12.06
N ILE A 158 4.11 -0.87 13.30
CA ILE A 158 2.71 -1.21 13.58
C ILE A 158 1.78 -0.08 13.15
N VAL A 159 2.09 1.17 13.50
CA VAL A 159 1.28 2.34 13.08
C VAL A 159 1.20 2.40 11.55
N GLY A 160 2.32 2.20 10.85
CA GLY A 160 2.36 2.14 9.38
C GLY A 160 1.45 1.06 8.81
N LEU A 161 1.50 -0.16 9.35
CA LEU A 161 0.64 -1.27 8.94
C LEU A 161 -0.85 -0.98 9.18
N ARG A 162 -1.20 -0.38 10.33
CA ARG A 162 -2.59 0.00 10.64
C ARG A 162 -3.13 1.04 9.67
N VAL A 163 -2.33 2.05 9.33
CA VAL A 163 -2.67 3.06 8.31
C VAL A 163 -2.89 2.38 6.96
N SER A 164 -1.99 1.49 6.55
CA SER A 164 -2.10 0.76 5.28
C SER A 164 -3.39 -0.06 5.19
N ALA A 165 -3.66 -0.89 6.22
CA ALA A 165 -4.83 -1.76 6.27
C ALA A 165 -6.14 -0.96 6.24
N ALA A 166 -6.20 0.17 6.96
CA ALA A 166 -7.36 1.05 6.95
C ALA A 166 -7.61 1.65 5.56
N LEU A 167 -6.58 2.21 4.93
CA LEU A 167 -6.68 2.84 3.60
C LEU A 167 -7.03 1.81 2.51
N GLN A 168 -6.38 0.64 2.50
CA GLN A 168 -6.68 -0.44 1.54
C GLN A 168 -8.12 -0.90 1.65
N SER A 169 -8.59 -1.14 2.88
CA SER A 169 -9.95 -1.60 3.12
C SER A 169 -10.99 -0.58 2.66
N THR A 170 -10.75 0.71 2.96
CA THR A 170 -11.66 1.78 2.54
C THR A 170 -11.62 2.02 1.03
N LEU A 171 -10.44 2.00 0.41
CA LEU A 171 -10.29 2.11 -1.04
C LEU A 171 -10.96 0.95 -1.78
N PHE A 172 -10.79 -0.28 -1.28
CA PHE A 172 -11.43 -1.46 -1.85
C PHE A 172 -12.97 -1.39 -1.71
N ALA A 173 -13.46 -0.98 -0.55
CA ALA A 173 -14.90 -0.77 -0.34
C ALA A 173 -15.45 0.33 -1.26
N LYS A 174 -14.67 1.40 -1.50
CA LYS A 174 -15.02 2.47 -2.44
C LYS A 174 -15.05 1.97 -3.89
N SER A 175 -14.04 1.22 -4.32
CA SER A 175 -13.95 0.72 -5.71
C SER A 175 -15.12 -0.19 -6.10
N LEU A 176 -15.68 -0.91 -5.12
CA LEU A 176 -16.87 -1.75 -5.33
C LEU A 176 -18.18 -0.96 -5.47
N ARG A 177 -18.17 0.35 -5.23
CA ARG A 177 -19.35 1.23 -5.24
C ARG A 177 -19.25 2.36 -6.25
N LEU A 178 -18.15 2.49 -6.98
CA LEU A 178 -17.97 3.57 -7.95
C LEU A 178 -19.04 3.49 -9.04
N SER A 179 -19.52 4.66 -9.47
CA SER A 179 -20.39 4.76 -10.63
C SER A 179 -19.69 4.37 -11.93
N ALA A 180 -20.46 4.09 -12.97
CA ALA A 180 -19.94 3.85 -14.31
C ALA A 180 -19.11 5.04 -14.83
N ASP A 181 -19.59 6.27 -14.59
CA ASP A 181 -18.87 7.52 -14.91
C ASP A 181 -17.54 7.62 -14.18
N ALA A 182 -17.53 7.34 -12.87
CA ALA A 182 -16.33 7.35 -12.06
C ALA A 182 -15.30 6.31 -12.53
N THR A 183 -15.77 5.11 -12.90
CA THR A 183 -14.94 4.01 -13.40
C THR A 183 -14.39 4.31 -14.80
N LYS A 184 -15.08 5.12 -15.59
CA LYS A 184 -14.59 5.64 -16.87
C LYS A 184 -13.55 6.74 -16.67
N ALA A 185 -13.74 7.62 -15.67
CA ALA A 185 -12.84 8.71 -15.35
C ALA A 185 -11.52 8.24 -14.70
N LYS A 186 -11.58 7.18 -13.89
CA LYS A 186 -10.41 6.53 -13.28
C LYS A 186 -10.36 5.06 -13.66
N SER A 187 -9.37 4.70 -14.45
CA SER A 187 -9.18 3.33 -14.91
C SER A 187 -8.89 2.37 -13.75
N SER A 188 -9.24 1.09 -13.93
CA SER A 188 -8.91 0.04 -12.96
C SER A 188 -7.40 -0.06 -12.68
N GLY A 189 -6.56 0.23 -13.68
CA GLY A 189 -5.10 0.30 -13.54
C GLY A 189 -4.64 1.45 -12.65
N GLU A 190 -5.27 2.62 -12.74
CA GLU A 190 -4.97 3.76 -11.85
C GLU A 190 -5.35 3.44 -10.40
N ILE A 191 -6.53 2.86 -10.17
CA ILE A 191 -6.98 2.47 -8.82
C ILE A 191 -6.03 1.41 -8.24
N ALA A 192 -5.64 0.41 -9.03
CA ALA A 192 -4.68 -0.61 -8.62
C ALA A 192 -3.30 -0.01 -8.28
N ASN A 193 -2.86 1.00 -9.04
CA ASN A 193 -1.61 1.71 -8.75
C ASN A 193 -1.70 2.51 -7.44
N VAL A 194 -2.83 3.17 -7.15
CA VAL A 194 -3.04 3.83 -5.85
C VAL A 194 -3.00 2.80 -4.72
N PHE A 195 -3.65 1.65 -4.90
CA PHE A 195 -3.65 0.57 -3.92
C PHE A 195 -2.25 0.04 -3.60
N ALA A 196 -1.40 -0.14 -4.62
CA ALA A 196 -0.06 -0.69 -4.47
C ALA A 196 1.00 0.35 -4.06
N SER A 197 1.01 1.53 -4.69
CA SER A 197 2.09 2.52 -4.57
C SER A 197 1.79 3.60 -3.53
N ASP A 198 0.59 4.19 -3.57
CA ASP A 198 0.24 5.36 -2.76
C ASP A 198 -0.01 4.97 -1.31
N VAL A 199 -0.66 3.83 -1.08
CA VAL A 199 -0.79 3.28 0.27
C VAL A 199 0.58 2.94 0.85
N ALA A 200 1.46 2.28 0.08
CA ALA A 200 2.80 1.92 0.55
C ALA A 200 3.64 3.16 0.89
N THR A 201 3.52 4.22 0.09
CA THR A 201 4.16 5.51 0.36
C THR A 201 3.64 6.14 1.65
N THR A 202 2.32 6.12 1.85
CA THR A 202 1.68 6.65 3.06
C THR A 202 2.06 5.85 4.32
N MET A 203 2.15 4.53 4.20
CA MET A 203 2.67 3.63 5.24
C MET A 203 4.12 3.97 5.59
N THR A 204 4.98 4.13 4.59
CA THR A 204 6.40 4.46 4.76
C THR A 204 6.58 5.80 5.48
N PHE A 205 5.75 6.80 5.16
CA PHE A 205 5.78 8.05 5.90
C PHE A 205 5.33 7.88 7.35
N ALA A 206 4.26 7.12 7.59
CA ALA A 206 3.78 6.83 8.94
C ALA A 206 4.86 6.18 9.82
N THR A 207 5.75 5.36 9.24
CA THR A 207 6.92 4.82 9.97
C THR A 207 8.00 5.87 10.26
N PHE A 208 8.13 6.90 9.43
CA PHE A 208 9.13 7.96 9.59
C PHE A 208 8.70 9.16 10.46
N VAL A 209 7.41 9.31 10.78
CA VAL A 209 6.90 10.49 11.52
C VAL A 209 7.59 10.67 12.88
N GLY A 210 7.96 9.58 13.56
CA GLY A 210 8.70 9.64 14.83
C GLY A 210 10.06 10.36 14.71
N TYR A 211 10.75 10.21 13.58
CA TYR A 211 12.02 10.89 13.28
C TYR A 211 11.84 12.35 12.87
N ALA A 212 10.66 12.70 12.33
CA ALA A 212 10.33 14.04 11.86
C ALA A 212 9.98 15.02 13.00
N ALA A 213 9.54 14.49 14.15
CA ALA A 213 8.80 15.25 15.14
C ALA A 213 9.58 16.42 15.76
N PHE A 214 10.91 16.32 15.90
CA PHE A 214 11.71 17.39 16.53
C PHE A 214 13.14 17.42 16.03
N ALA A 215 13.35 18.10 14.90
CA ALA A 215 14.66 18.61 14.53
C ALA A 215 14.52 20.05 14.01
N GLY A 216 15.47 20.91 14.36
CA GLY A 216 15.37 22.38 14.23
C GLY A 216 14.94 22.86 12.85
N LEU A 217 13.69 23.32 12.76
CA LEU A 217 12.99 23.68 11.51
C LEU A 217 13.82 24.61 10.60
N ALA A 218 14.59 25.54 11.16
CA ALA A 218 15.36 26.53 10.41
C ALA A 218 16.62 25.98 9.71
N VAL A 219 17.41 25.14 10.40
CA VAL A 219 18.61 24.51 9.82
C VAL A 219 18.19 23.44 8.81
N ILE A 220 17.06 22.78 9.08
CA ILE A 220 16.43 21.85 8.16
C ILE A 220 15.98 22.55 6.88
N ILE A 221 15.26 23.67 6.94
CA ILE A 221 14.83 24.40 5.73
C ILE A 221 16.02 24.75 4.83
N LEU A 222 17.14 25.21 5.39
CA LEU A 222 18.35 25.54 4.62
C LEU A 222 18.98 24.28 3.97
N ILE A 223 19.15 23.21 4.75
CA ILE A 223 19.69 21.92 4.28
C ILE A 223 18.75 21.27 3.25
N LEU A 224 17.43 21.44 3.39
CA LEU A 224 16.41 20.94 2.49
C LEU A 224 16.42 21.69 1.16
N LEU A 225 16.62 23.02 1.14
CA LEU A 225 16.72 23.78 -0.12
C LEU A 225 17.94 23.34 -0.95
N VAL A 226 19.08 23.07 -0.28
CA VAL A 226 20.30 22.59 -0.93
C VAL A 226 20.13 21.14 -1.42
N ASN A 227 19.57 20.25 -0.61
CA ASN A 227 19.40 18.83 -0.97
C ASN A 227 18.22 18.55 -1.92
N SER A 228 17.16 19.38 -1.90
CA SER A 228 15.99 19.24 -2.76
C SER A 228 16.35 19.32 -4.25
N ASN A 229 17.24 20.24 -4.62
CA ASN A 229 17.71 20.37 -6.01
C ASN A 229 18.43 19.11 -6.50
N ALA A 230 19.27 18.49 -5.66
CA ALA A 230 19.96 17.24 -5.98
C ALA A 230 18.97 16.07 -6.07
N SER A 231 18.07 15.95 -5.09
CA SER A 231 17.03 14.91 -5.08
C SER A 231 16.09 15.03 -6.28
N ASN A 232 15.72 16.23 -6.70
CA ASN A 232 14.88 16.46 -7.88
C ASN A 232 15.58 16.03 -9.18
N LYS A 233 16.89 16.28 -9.31
CA LYS A 233 17.70 15.83 -10.46
C LYS A 233 17.87 14.31 -10.51
N ILE A 234 18.05 13.67 -9.36
CA ILE A 234 18.09 12.19 -9.27
C ILE A 234 16.71 11.60 -9.56
N GLY A 235 15.66 12.22 -9.01
CA GLY A 235 14.27 11.83 -9.23
C GLY A 235 13.82 11.94 -10.69
N SER A 236 14.20 13.02 -11.40
CA SER A 236 13.90 13.16 -12.83
C SER A 236 14.61 12.09 -13.66
N GLN A 237 15.87 11.78 -13.33
CA GLN A 237 16.59 10.70 -13.99
C GLN A 237 15.97 9.33 -13.69
N ARG A 238 15.49 9.09 -12.47
CA ARG A 238 14.76 7.87 -12.10
C ARG A 238 13.49 7.70 -12.93
N ARG A 239 12.78 8.78 -13.24
CA ARG A 239 11.61 8.74 -14.14
C ARG A 239 11.99 8.30 -15.56
N LEU A 240 13.12 8.76 -16.08
CA LEU A 240 13.62 8.32 -17.40
C LEU A 240 13.95 6.82 -17.40
N VAL A 241 14.61 6.32 -16.35
CA VAL A 241 14.88 4.88 -16.17
C VAL A 241 13.57 4.08 -16.15
N SER A 242 12.57 4.53 -15.37
CA SER A 242 11.27 3.88 -15.32
C SER A 242 10.58 3.88 -16.69
N ALA A 243 10.60 4.98 -17.43
CA ALA A 243 10.02 5.05 -18.77
C ALA A 243 10.68 4.08 -19.77
N ALA A 244 12.02 3.96 -19.74
CA ALA A 244 12.73 2.99 -20.58
C ALA A 244 12.42 1.54 -20.18
N THR A 245 12.31 1.28 -18.87
CA THR A 245 11.91 -0.03 -18.32
C THR A 245 10.50 -0.41 -18.79
N ASP A 246 9.55 0.52 -18.75
CA ASP A 246 8.16 0.31 -19.18
C ASP A 246 8.07 -0.01 -20.68
N LYS A 247 8.83 0.70 -21.53
CA LYS A 247 8.92 0.39 -22.97
C LYS A 247 9.38 -1.06 -23.19
N ARG A 248 10.44 -1.50 -22.49
CA ARG A 248 10.96 -2.87 -22.59
C ARG A 248 9.94 -3.90 -22.08
N MET A 249 9.32 -3.67 -20.93
CA MET A 249 8.32 -4.57 -20.37
C MET A 249 7.09 -4.69 -21.27
N LYS A 250 6.66 -3.60 -21.91
CA LYS A 250 5.60 -3.63 -22.92
C LYS A 250 5.96 -4.52 -24.10
N ALA A 251 7.17 -4.38 -24.66
CA ALA A 251 7.62 -5.23 -25.77
C ALA A 251 7.72 -6.71 -25.37
N LEU A 252 8.14 -7.02 -24.14
CA LEU A 252 8.13 -8.39 -23.62
C LEU A 252 6.72 -8.95 -23.45
N ASN A 253 5.77 -8.15 -22.97
CA ASN A 253 4.37 -8.55 -22.86
C ASN A 253 3.74 -8.81 -24.24
N GLU A 254 4.06 -8.00 -25.25
CA GLU A 254 3.66 -8.25 -26.65
C GLU A 254 4.27 -9.56 -27.19
N LEU A 255 5.56 -9.81 -26.92
CA LEU A 255 6.26 -11.03 -27.33
C LEU A 255 5.63 -12.28 -26.72
N PHE A 256 5.45 -12.33 -25.40
CA PHE A 256 4.88 -13.49 -24.71
C PHE A 256 3.39 -13.65 -25.00
N GLY A 257 2.65 -12.55 -25.11
CA GLY A 257 1.24 -12.58 -25.51
C GLY A 257 1.02 -13.13 -26.92
N GLY A 258 1.98 -12.93 -27.82
CA GLY A 258 1.94 -13.41 -29.21
C GLY A 258 2.85 -14.60 -29.52
N ILE A 259 3.33 -15.34 -28.51
CA ILE A 259 4.46 -16.28 -28.69
C ILE A 259 4.19 -17.36 -29.75
N GLN A 260 2.95 -17.85 -29.85
CA GLN A 260 2.57 -18.85 -30.86
C GLN A 260 2.69 -18.28 -32.29
N ILE A 261 2.18 -17.07 -32.53
CA ILE A 261 2.25 -16.40 -33.83
C ILE A 261 3.69 -16.09 -34.20
N ILE A 262 4.49 -15.64 -33.24
CA ILE A 262 5.91 -15.32 -33.44
C ILE A 262 6.71 -16.57 -33.80
N LYS A 263 6.47 -17.69 -33.11
CA LYS A 263 7.10 -18.98 -33.42
C LYS A 263 6.66 -19.52 -34.77
N PHE A 264 5.36 -19.48 -35.05
CA PHE A 264 4.80 -19.92 -36.33
C PHE A 264 5.43 -19.17 -37.53
N ASN A 265 5.65 -17.86 -37.39
CA ASN A 265 6.28 -17.03 -38.42
C ASN A 265 7.81 -16.95 -38.32
N THR A 266 8.46 -17.67 -37.39
CA THR A 266 9.91 -17.61 -37.15
C THR A 266 10.46 -16.18 -36.93
N TRP A 267 9.69 -15.31 -36.27
CA TRP A 267 10.06 -13.91 -36.02
C TRP A 267 10.89 -13.69 -34.74
N GLU A 268 11.33 -14.76 -34.09
CA GLU A 268 12.05 -14.74 -32.80
C GLU A 268 13.26 -13.79 -32.84
N ALA A 269 14.12 -13.90 -33.86
CA ALA A 269 15.31 -13.06 -34.00
C ALA A 269 14.97 -11.55 -34.16
N LYS A 270 13.88 -11.21 -34.84
CA LYS A 270 13.44 -9.82 -35.01
C LYS A 270 12.95 -9.23 -33.69
N PHE A 271 12.16 -9.99 -32.94
CA PHE A 271 11.70 -9.55 -31.62
C PHE A 271 12.84 -9.50 -30.60
N GLN A 272 13.78 -10.43 -30.65
CA GLN A 272 14.99 -10.40 -29.83
C GLN A 272 15.78 -9.11 -30.08
N ALA A 273 16.08 -8.78 -31.34
CA ALA A 273 16.78 -7.54 -31.69
C ALA A 273 16.03 -6.28 -31.21
N LYS A 274 14.70 -6.27 -31.29
CA LYS A 274 13.87 -5.18 -30.74
C LYS A 274 14.02 -5.05 -29.22
N VAL A 275 14.00 -6.16 -28.49
CA VAL A 275 14.17 -6.18 -27.02
C VAL A 275 15.59 -5.77 -26.63
N ASP A 276 16.61 -6.24 -27.35
CA ASP A 276 18.01 -5.89 -27.10
C ASP A 276 18.27 -4.40 -27.30
N ALA A 277 17.70 -3.79 -28.35
CA ALA A 277 17.79 -2.35 -28.57
C ALA A 277 17.15 -1.53 -27.43
N LEU A 278 15.96 -1.94 -26.96
CA LEU A 278 15.30 -1.32 -25.81
C LEU A 278 16.09 -1.52 -24.51
N ARG A 279 16.75 -2.67 -24.36
CA ARG A 279 17.62 -2.96 -23.22
C ARG A 279 18.86 -2.06 -23.23
N GLN A 280 19.44 -1.78 -24.38
CA GLN A 280 20.56 -0.83 -24.48
C GLN A 280 20.14 0.59 -24.09
N GLU A 281 18.99 1.08 -24.58
CA GLU A 281 18.43 2.39 -24.16
C GLU A 281 18.24 2.46 -22.62
N GLU A 282 17.73 1.39 -22.01
CA GLU A 282 17.58 1.27 -20.56
C GLU A 282 18.93 1.29 -19.83
N LEU A 283 19.93 0.55 -20.33
CA LEU A 283 21.27 0.48 -19.73
C LEU A 283 22.00 1.82 -19.80
N ASP A 284 21.92 2.54 -20.93
CA ASP A 284 22.51 3.88 -21.08
C ASP A 284 21.89 4.87 -20.09
N THR A 285 20.56 4.81 -19.94
CA THR A 285 19.83 5.66 -19.00
C THR A 285 20.18 5.31 -17.55
N LEU A 286 20.32 4.01 -17.24
CA LEU A 286 20.77 3.51 -15.94
C LEU A 286 22.20 3.95 -15.60
N TRP A 287 23.11 3.92 -16.57
CA TRP A 287 24.49 4.35 -16.37
C TRP A 287 24.55 5.81 -15.92
N VAL A 288 23.83 6.70 -16.61
CA VAL A 288 23.75 8.11 -16.23
C VAL A 288 23.09 8.29 -14.85
N PHE A 289 22.09 7.47 -14.52
CA PHE A 289 21.47 7.48 -13.19
C PHE A 289 22.48 7.11 -12.09
N TYR A 290 23.19 5.99 -12.23
CA TYR A 290 24.18 5.56 -11.24
C TYR A 290 25.34 6.53 -11.12
N LEU A 291 25.81 7.10 -12.24
CA LEU A 291 26.84 8.14 -12.21
C LEU A 291 26.39 9.34 -11.36
N LYS A 292 25.16 9.83 -11.54
CA LYS A 292 24.60 10.94 -10.75
C LYS A 292 24.46 10.59 -9.27
N VAL A 293 24.00 9.36 -8.95
CA VAL A 293 23.90 8.87 -7.57
C VAL A 293 25.28 8.79 -6.92
N MET A 294 26.28 8.26 -7.64
CA MET A 294 27.64 8.12 -7.13
C MET A 294 28.29 9.48 -6.87
N ILE A 295 28.13 10.44 -7.79
CA ILE A 295 28.57 11.84 -7.59
C ILE A 295 27.93 12.43 -6.33
N PHE A 296 26.62 12.24 -6.14
CA PHE A 296 25.92 12.74 -4.97
C PHE A 296 26.43 12.12 -3.66
N ILE A 297 26.59 10.79 -3.60
CA ILE A 297 27.10 10.08 -2.42
C ILE A 297 28.53 10.53 -2.11
N THR A 298 29.40 10.64 -3.12
CA THR A 298 30.78 11.11 -2.93
C THR A 298 30.81 12.54 -2.44
N LEU A 299 30.03 13.46 -3.03
CA LEU A 299 29.95 14.84 -2.57
C LEU A 299 29.48 14.92 -1.11
N ALA A 300 28.43 14.20 -0.74
CA ALA A 300 27.91 14.19 0.63
C ALA A 300 28.95 13.70 1.66
N ASN A 301 29.69 12.64 1.34
CA ASN A 301 30.76 12.13 2.19
C ASN A 301 32.00 13.05 2.22
N THR A 302 32.33 13.71 1.12
CA THR A 302 33.45 14.67 1.08
C THR A 302 33.11 15.96 1.83
N THR A 303 31.88 16.47 1.74
CA THR A 303 31.42 17.63 2.51
C THR A 303 31.60 17.42 4.02
N THR A 304 31.36 16.20 4.51
CA THR A 304 31.59 15.81 5.90
C THR A 304 33.04 16.04 6.34
N ILE A 305 33.99 15.60 5.52
CA ILE A 305 35.42 15.75 5.81
C ILE A 305 35.81 17.24 5.74
N LEU A 306 35.36 17.96 4.71
CA LEU A 306 35.67 19.38 4.52
C LEU A 306 35.10 20.26 5.63
N VAL A 307 33.87 20.02 6.09
CA VAL A 307 33.28 20.74 7.23
C VAL A 307 34.07 20.49 8.50
N THR A 308 34.47 19.24 8.76
CA THR A 308 35.30 18.90 9.92
C THR A 308 36.65 19.61 9.87
N LEU A 309 37.31 19.60 8.70
CA LEU A 309 38.56 20.30 8.47
C LEU A 309 38.41 21.81 8.68
N ALA A 310 37.35 22.42 8.13
CA ALA A 310 37.09 23.85 8.27
C ALA A 310 36.86 24.25 9.73
N VAL A 311 36.04 23.50 10.47
CA VAL A 311 35.78 23.75 11.91
C VAL A 311 37.08 23.70 12.71
N PHE A 312 37.93 22.69 12.49
CA PHE A 312 39.21 22.59 13.18
C PHE A 312 40.21 23.66 12.73
N ALA A 313 40.27 23.98 11.44
CA ALA A 313 41.12 25.04 10.92
C ALA A 313 40.74 26.40 11.52
N THR A 314 39.44 26.72 11.61
CA THR A 314 38.97 27.96 12.27
C THR A 314 39.30 27.96 13.75
N TYR A 315 39.11 26.83 14.46
CA TYR A 315 39.41 26.71 15.89
C TYR A 315 40.90 26.96 16.20
N VAL A 316 41.81 26.43 15.37
CA VAL A 316 43.26 26.56 15.56
C VAL A 316 43.80 27.89 15.00
N LEU A 317 43.46 28.24 13.76
CA LEU A 317 44.07 29.37 13.04
C LEU A 317 43.42 30.71 13.36
N VAL A 318 42.12 30.74 13.67
CA VAL A 318 41.38 32.00 13.91
C VAL A 318 41.13 32.24 15.38
N LEU A 319 40.64 31.22 16.11
CA LEU A 319 40.38 31.33 17.55
C LEU A 319 41.63 31.13 18.42
N HIS A 320 42.75 30.72 17.80
CA HIS A 320 44.04 30.45 18.46
C HIS A 320 43.92 29.54 19.70
N GLN A 321 42.95 28.61 19.70
CA GLN A 321 42.75 27.67 20.78
C GLN A 321 43.49 26.36 20.51
N PRO A 322 44.09 25.72 21.53
CA PRO A 322 44.75 24.43 21.37
C PRO A 322 43.72 23.34 21.10
N LEU A 323 43.86 22.64 19.97
CA LEU A 323 43.03 21.48 19.65
C LEU A 323 43.51 20.27 20.46
N THR A 324 42.92 20.06 21.64
CA THR A 324 43.20 18.89 22.46
C THR A 324 42.58 17.62 21.86
N VAL A 325 43.14 16.47 22.23
CA VAL A 325 42.66 15.15 21.77
C VAL A 325 41.18 14.96 22.16
N GLY A 326 40.80 15.41 23.35
CA GLY A 326 39.43 15.37 23.86
C GLY A 326 38.42 16.14 22.99
N ILE A 327 38.77 17.38 22.62
CA ILE A 327 37.92 18.24 21.78
C ILE A 327 37.82 17.66 20.37
N ALA A 328 38.93 17.22 19.78
CA ALA A 328 38.95 16.66 18.43
C ALA A 328 38.05 15.43 18.29
N PHE A 329 38.19 14.42 19.16
CA PHE A 329 37.39 13.19 19.07
C PHE A 329 35.92 13.43 19.39
N SER A 330 35.60 14.26 20.39
CA SER A 330 34.22 14.61 20.75
C SER A 330 33.51 15.37 19.63
N SER A 331 34.17 16.37 19.03
CA SER A 331 33.64 17.12 17.90
C SER A 331 33.46 16.25 16.65
N MET A 332 34.41 15.36 16.33
CA MET A 332 34.26 14.43 15.20
C MET A 332 33.04 13.53 15.35
N ALA A 333 32.83 12.97 16.54
CA ALA A 333 31.69 12.09 16.82
C ALA A 333 30.35 12.85 16.75
N LEU A 334 30.29 14.09 17.28
CA LEU A 334 29.11 14.95 17.16
C LEU A 334 28.80 15.36 15.72
N LEU A 335 29.82 15.70 14.92
CA LEU A 335 29.66 16.03 13.49
C LEU A 335 29.12 14.84 12.69
N LYS A 336 29.63 13.63 12.94
CA LYS A 336 29.13 12.39 12.32
C LYS A 336 27.66 12.11 12.67
N TYR A 337 27.28 12.39 13.92
CA TYR A 337 25.90 12.26 14.37
C TYR A 337 24.98 13.26 13.67
N LEU A 338 25.39 14.54 13.57
CA LEU A 338 24.66 15.59 12.86
C LEU A 338 24.43 15.24 11.38
N GLN A 339 25.41 14.63 10.72
CA GLN A 339 25.30 14.17 9.33
C GLN A 339 24.29 13.04 9.17
N THR A 340 24.31 12.07 10.08
CA THR A 340 23.35 10.96 10.09
C THR A 340 21.92 11.50 10.24
N CYS A 341 21.73 12.47 11.14
CA CYS A 341 20.46 13.16 11.31
C CYS A 341 20.05 13.93 10.05
N THR A 342 20.99 14.61 9.41
CA THR A 342 20.77 15.35 8.15
C THR A 342 20.24 14.43 7.04
N GLY A 343 20.84 13.25 6.85
CA GLY A 343 20.36 12.28 5.87
C GLY A 343 18.94 11.79 6.14
N ARG A 344 18.60 11.50 7.41
CA ARG A 344 17.26 11.07 7.82
C ARG A 344 16.20 12.15 7.61
N VAL A 345 16.54 13.41 7.88
CA VAL A 345 15.67 14.55 7.63
C VAL A 345 15.34 14.68 6.14
N VAL A 346 16.34 14.55 5.26
CA VAL A 346 16.12 14.60 3.80
C VAL A 346 15.19 13.47 3.34
N ALA A 347 15.42 12.24 3.80
CA ALA A 347 14.56 11.10 3.48
C ALA A 347 13.10 11.32 3.94
N THR A 348 12.93 11.84 5.16
CA THR A 348 11.62 12.14 5.75
C THR A 348 10.89 13.24 4.98
N TRP A 349 11.61 14.27 4.54
CA TRP A 349 11.05 15.35 3.72
C TRP A 349 10.56 14.86 2.36
N THR A 350 11.36 14.06 1.66
CA THR A 350 10.95 13.43 0.40
C THR A 350 9.72 12.55 0.63
N SER A 351 9.70 11.77 1.71
CA SER A 351 8.55 10.93 2.07
C SER A 351 7.30 11.76 2.39
N LEU A 352 7.44 12.93 3.02
CA LEU A 352 6.33 13.85 3.30
C LEU A 352 5.71 14.38 2.01
N ILE A 353 6.54 14.90 1.09
CA ILE A 353 6.05 15.40 -0.20
C ILE A 353 5.33 14.31 -0.98
N GLN A 354 5.92 13.12 -1.05
CA GLN A 354 5.31 11.97 -1.75
C GLN A 354 4.00 11.53 -1.09
N THR A 355 3.93 11.57 0.24
CA THR A 355 2.71 11.22 0.97
C THR A 355 1.63 12.27 0.80
N GLN A 356 1.98 13.55 0.70
CA GLN A 356 1.01 14.59 0.41
C GLN A 356 0.35 14.38 -0.97
N VAL A 357 1.14 14.07 -2.00
CA VAL A 357 0.62 13.75 -3.34
C VAL A 357 -0.21 12.47 -3.32
N SER A 358 0.27 11.43 -2.63
CA SER A 358 -0.43 10.14 -2.49
C SER A 358 -1.77 10.30 -1.77
N ALA A 359 -1.80 11.05 -0.66
CA ALA A 359 -3.01 11.33 0.09
C ALA A 359 -4.01 12.15 -0.71
N GLN A 360 -3.55 13.06 -1.59
CA GLN A 360 -4.42 13.77 -2.52
C GLN A 360 -5.05 12.82 -3.53
N ARG A 361 -4.27 11.92 -4.16
CA ARG A 361 -4.82 10.93 -5.10
C ARG A 361 -5.82 9.98 -4.44
N ILE A 362 -5.52 9.53 -3.22
CA ILE A 362 -6.46 8.74 -2.41
C ILE A 362 -7.73 9.54 -2.12
N HIS A 363 -7.60 10.80 -1.72
CA HIS A 363 -8.75 11.68 -1.49
C HIS A 363 -9.60 11.86 -2.75
N ASP A 364 -8.98 12.12 -3.90
CA ASP A 364 -9.69 12.30 -5.18
C ASP A 364 -10.51 11.05 -5.55
N ILE A 365 -9.98 9.84 -5.32
CA ILE A 365 -10.72 8.58 -5.55
C ILE A 365 -11.86 8.40 -4.54
N LEU A 366 -11.62 8.71 -3.27
CA LEU A 366 -12.65 8.59 -2.23
C LEU A 366 -13.82 9.56 -2.44
N GLN A 367 -13.60 10.67 -3.15
CA GLN A 367 -14.62 11.66 -3.52
C GLN A 367 -15.38 11.33 -4.80
N LEU A 368 -14.99 10.30 -5.56
CA LEU A 368 -15.73 9.92 -6.76
C LEU A 368 -17.17 9.50 -6.45
N ASP A 369 -18.06 9.77 -7.40
CA ASP A 369 -19.48 9.40 -7.32
C ASP A 369 -19.64 7.89 -7.12
N GLU A 370 -20.52 7.52 -6.19
CA GLU A 370 -20.94 6.13 -5.97
C GLU A 370 -22.24 5.85 -6.74
N CYS A 371 -22.47 4.58 -7.08
CA CYS A 371 -23.76 4.10 -7.59
C CYS A 371 -24.85 4.37 -6.54
N ASP A 372 -25.96 4.98 -6.99
CA ASP A 372 -27.09 5.24 -6.10
C ASP A 372 -27.86 3.94 -5.84
N PRO A 373 -27.91 3.43 -4.60
CA PRO A 373 -28.68 2.24 -4.28
C PRO A 373 -30.20 2.43 -4.49
N ALA A 374 -30.69 3.66 -4.62
CA ALA A 374 -32.08 3.97 -4.95
C ALA A 374 -32.40 3.85 -6.45
N ASN A 375 -31.40 3.60 -7.32
CA ASN A 375 -31.63 3.37 -8.74
C ASN A 375 -32.62 2.22 -8.97
N VAL A 376 -32.45 1.12 -8.22
CA VAL A 376 -33.31 -0.07 -8.31
C VAL A 376 -33.88 -0.41 -6.93
N GLN A 377 -35.20 -0.53 -6.85
CA GLN A 377 -35.87 -0.98 -5.64
C GLN A 377 -36.03 -2.50 -5.66
N THR A 378 -35.39 -3.16 -4.70
CA THR A 378 -35.54 -4.61 -4.48
C THR A 378 -36.46 -4.86 -3.30
N THR A 379 -37.63 -5.47 -3.52
CA THR A 379 -38.47 -5.98 -2.42
C THR A 379 -38.35 -7.51 -2.36
N VAL A 380 -38.44 -8.04 -1.14
CA VAL A 380 -38.49 -9.49 -0.86
C VAL A 380 -39.94 -9.93 -0.61
N SER A 381 -40.92 -9.04 -0.77
CA SER A 381 -42.32 -9.32 -0.46
C SER A 381 -42.88 -10.36 -1.43
N SER A 382 -43.53 -11.38 -0.87
CA SER A 382 -44.07 -12.55 -1.56
C SER A 382 -45.43 -12.32 -2.25
N SER A 383 -45.93 -11.08 -2.28
CA SER A 383 -47.29 -10.77 -2.73
C SER A 383 -47.38 -10.06 -4.09
N SER A 384 -46.26 -9.62 -4.69
CA SER A 384 -46.27 -9.05 -6.04
C SER A 384 -46.06 -10.13 -7.09
N THR A 385 -46.89 -10.14 -8.13
CA THR A 385 -46.73 -10.99 -9.33
C THR A 385 -45.73 -10.42 -10.34
N MET A 386 -45.28 -9.18 -10.13
CA MET A 386 -44.37 -8.48 -11.03
C MET A 386 -42.92 -8.68 -10.62
N ALA A 387 -42.16 -9.38 -11.46
CA ALA A 387 -40.75 -9.66 -11.22
C ALA A 387 -39.86 -8.47 -11.59
N VAL A 388 -40.19 -7.77 -12.68
CA VAL A 388 -39.49 -6.56 -13.13
C VAL A 388 -40.52 -5.52 -13.55
N ALA A 389 -40.36 -4.27 -13.09
CA ALA A 389 -41.15 -3.16 -13.57
C ALA A 389 -40.28 -1.90 -13.74
N ILE A 390 -40.39 -1.24 -14.89
CA ILE A 390 -39.85 0.08 -15.17
C ILE A 390 -41.03 0.97 -15.55
N THR A 391 -41.22 2.07 -14.83
CA THR A 391 -42.29 3.04 -15.11
C THR A 391 -41.69 4.40 -15.41
N ASP A 392 -41.90 4.86 -16.65
CA ASP A 392 -41.49 6.17 -17.16
C ASP A 392 -40.03 6.51 -16.86
N GLY A 393 -39.15 5.54 -17.12
CA GLY A 393 -37.74 5.64 -16.75
C GLY A 393 -36.92 6.42 -17.77
N MET A 394 -36.14 7.40 -17.30
CA MET A 394 -35.10 8.06 -18.10
C MET A 394 -33.71 7.68 -17.58
N PHE A 395 -32.86 7.19 -18.47
CA PHE A 395 -31.54 6.64 -18.11
C PHE A 395 -30.42 7.17 -19.00
N THR A 396 -29.28 7.45 -18.37
CA THR A 396 -28.05 7.87 -19.04
C THR A 396 -26.84 7.14 -18.46
N TRP A 397 -25.78 7.01 -19.27
CA TRP A 397 -24.48 6.57 -18.78
C TRP A 397 -23.72 7.72 -18.13
N ASP A 398 -23.82 8.92 -18.72
CA ASP A 398 -23.13 10.12 -18.29
C ASP A 398 -24.15 11.20 -17.93
N LYS A 399 -24.08 11.72 -16.69
CA LYS A 399 -24.99 12.78 -16.23
C LYS A 399 -24.85 14.08 -17.01
N THR A 400 -23.71 14.29 -17.68
CA THR A 400 -23.44 15.48 -18.50
C THR A 400 -23.96 15.34 -19.93
N ASP A 401 -24.34 14.14 -20.36
CA ASP A 401 -24.92 13.92 -21.69
C ASP A 401 -26.31 14.58 -21.75
N PRO A 402 -26.51 15.55 -22.67
CA PRO A 402 -27.80 16.22 -22.81
C PRO A 402 -28.91 15.30 -23.30
N THR A 403 -28.57 14.15 -23.88
CA THR A 403 -29.52 13.19 -24.45
C THR A 403 -29.48 11.85 -23.72
N PRO A 404 -30.46 11.57 -22.83
CA PRO A 404 -30.57 10.26 -22.20
C PRO A 404 -30.72 9.16 -23.26
N LEU A 405 -30.02 8.04 -23.05
CA LEU A 405 -30.07 6.86 -23.94
C LEU A 405 -31.49 6.28 -24.02
N PHE A 406 -32.19 6.26 -22.88
CA PHE A 406 -33.58 5.85 -22.80
C PHE A 406 -34.43 7.00 -22.27
N GLN A 407 -35.52 7.28 -22.97
CA GLN A 407 -36.53 8.27 -22.61
C GLN A 407 -37.89 7.58 -22.56
N HIS A 408 -38.64 7.77 -21.47
CA HIS A 408 -39.97 7.16 -21.28
C HIS A 408 -39.97 5.62 -21.40
N LEU A 409 -38.98 4.95 -20.81
CA LEU A 409 -38.91 3.48 -20.84
C LEU A 409 -39.98 2.88 -19.92
N HIS A 410 -40.86 2.05 -20.50
CA HIS A 410 -41.86 1.27 -19.79
C HIS A 410 -41.65 -0.22 -20.07
N LEU A 411 -41.46 -1.01 -19.01
CA LEU A 411 -41.25 -2.45 -19.12
C LEU A 411 -41.89 -3.16 -17.93
N THR A 412 -42.63 -4.23 -18.19
CA THR A 412 -43.23 -5.06 -17.14
C THR A 412 -43.03 -6.53 -17.47
N ILE A 413 -42.45 -7.30 -16.55
CA ILE A 413 -42.24 -8.75 -16.67
C ILE A 413 -42.83 -9.43 -15.45
N GLN A 414 -43.71 -10.40 -15.65
CA GLN A 414 -44.32 -11.17 -14.57
C GLN A 414 -43.43 -12.35 -14.16
N GLN A 415 -43.61 -12.81 -12.92
CA GLN A 415 -42.91 -13.97 -12.42
C GLN A 415 -43.20 -15.22 -13.27
N GLY A 416 -42.16 -15.98 -13.61
CA GLY A 416 -42.25 -17.20 -14.42
C GLY A 416 -42.27 -16.99 -15.93
N GLN A 417 -42.15 -15.75 -16.41
CA GLN A 417 -42.07 -15.45 -17.84
C GLN A 417 -40.65 -15.56 -18.39
N LEU A 418 -40.54 -16.06 -19.63
CA LEU A 418 -39.33 -15.96 -20.45
C LEU A 418 -39.48 -14.76 -21.39
N ALA A 419 -38.70 -13.71 -21.15
CA ALA A 419 -38.65 -12.52 -22.00
C ALA A 419 -37.42 -12.57 -22.91
N VAL A 420 -37.61 -12.21 -24.19
CA VAL A 420 -36.53 -12.12 -25.19
C VAL A 420 -36.42 -10.69 -25.67
N VAL A 421 -35.25 -10.08 -25.53
CA VAL A 421 -34.96 -8.72 -26.00
C VAL A 421 -34.19 -8.80 -27.31
N HIS A 422 -34.75 -8.25 -28.40
CA HIS A 422 -34.12 -8.20 -29.71
C HIS A 422 -34.03 -6.76 -30.23
N GLY A 423 -33.12 -6.50 -31.17
CA GLY A 423 -32.90 -5.19 -31.75
C GLY A 423 -31.52 -5.06 -32.39
N ALA A 424 -31.31 -4.01 -33.18
CA ALA A 424 -30.05 -3.79 -33.89
C ALA A 424 -28.86 -3.58 -32.92
N VAL A 425 -27.64 -3.75 -33.43
CA VAL A 425 -26.40 -3.49 -32.66
C VAL A 425 -26.39 -2.02 -32.22
N GLY A 426 -25.99 -1.76 -30.97
CA GLY A 426 -25.92 -0.40 -30.43
C GLY A 426 -27.24 0.19 -29.88
N GLN A 427 -28.38 -0.50 -30.00
CA GLN A 427 -29.67 -0.01 -29.48
C GLN A 427 -29.87 -0.17 -27.97
N GLY A 428 -28.81 -0.25 -27.18
CA GLY A 428 -28.92 -0.25 -25.71
C GLY A 428 -29.39 -1.57 -25.06
N LYS A 429 -29.39 -2.72 -25.76
CA LYS A 429 -29.76 -4.01 -25.16
C LYS A 429 -28.97 -4.34 -23.89
N SER A 430 -27.65 -4.21 -23.93
CA SER A 430 -26.79 -4.41 -22.75
C SER A 430 -27.03 -3.33 -21.70
N SER A 431 -27.29 -2.09 -22.12
CA SER A 431 -27.66 -0.98 -21.23
C SER A 431 -28.95 -1.26 -20.45
N LEU A 432 -29.94 -1.92 -21.06
CA LEU A 432 -31.16 -2.36 -20.36
C LEU A 432 -30.83 -3.31 -19.21
N CYS A 433 -29.90 -4.26 -19.39
CA CYS A 433 -29.44 -5.11 -18.30
C CYS A 433 -28.77 -4.29 -17.19
N SER A 434 -27.93 -3.31 -17.55
CA SER A 434 -27.27 -2.42 -16.58
C SER A 434 -28.24 -1.55 -15.78
N ILE A 435 -29.36 -1.13 -16.39
CA ILE A 435 -30.46 -0.44 -15.68
C ILE A 435 -31.06 -1.34 -14.61
N LEU A 436 -31.34 -2.61 -14.94
CA LEU A 436 -31.92 -3.57 -13.99
C LEU A 436 -30.96 -3.94 -12.85
N LEU A 437 -29.65 -3.84 -13.09
CA LEU A 437 -28.62 -4.01 -12.06
C LEU A 437 -28.39 -2.74 -11.22
N GLY A 438 -28.87 -1.58 -11.67
CA GLY A 438 -28.70 -0.29 -11.01
C GLY A 438 -27.39 0.43 -11.30
N GLU A 439 -26.63 -0.04 -12.30
CA GLU A 439 -25.32 0.49 -12.71
C GLU A 439 -25.43 1.78 -13.54
N MET A 440 -26.56 1.99 -14.22
CA MET A 440 -26.83 3.22 -14.99
C MET A 440 -27.51 4.29 -14.14
N HIS A 441 -27.24 5.56 -14.45
CA HIS A 441 -27.88 6.68 -13.78
C HIS A 441 -29.36 6.77 -14.17
N LYS A 442 -30.24 6.71 -13.16
CA LYS A 442 -31.67 6.96 -13.30
C LYS A 442 -31.96 8.44 -13.02
N LEU A 443 -32.45 9.17 -14.02
CA LEU A 443 -32.83 10.58 -13.88
C LEU A 443 -34.25 10.73 -13.34
N THR A 444 -35.18 9.92 -13.85
CA THR A 444 -36.60 9.90 -13.46
C THR A 444 -37.17 8.49 -13.58
N GLY A 445 -38.37 8.30 -13.05
CA GLY A 445 -39.10 7.03 -13.09
C GLY A 445 -38.76 6.08 -11.94
N HIS A 446 -39.40 4.90 -11.98
CA HIS A 446 -39.20 3.85 -10.97
C HIS A 446 -38.74 2.55 -11.62
N VAL A 447 -37.77 1.89 -10.98
CA VAL A 447 -37.27 0.58 -11.37
C VAL A 447 -37.45 -0.36 -10.20
N HIS A 448 -38.11 -1.48 -10.45
CA HIS A 448 -38.40 -2.51 -9.50
C HIS A 448 -37.88 -3.85 -10.00
N VAL A 449 -37.13 -4.57 -9.16
CA VAL A 449 -36.67 -5.94 -9.43
C VAL A 449 -36.90 -6.78 -8.18
N GLN A 450 -37.66 -7.86 -8.31
CA GLN A 450 -38.01 -8.75 -7.20
C GLN A 450 -36.99 -9.89 -7.06
N GLY A 451 -36.52 -10.13 -5.83
CA GLY A 451 -35.65 -11.28 -5.52
C GLY A 451 -34.17 -11.10 -5.89
N SER A 452 -33.46 -12.22 -6.06
CA SER A 452 -32.03 -12.26 -6.39
C SER A 452 -31.80 -12.32 -7.90
N VAL A 453 -30.84 -11.54 -8.40
CA VAL A 453 -30.50 -11.46 -9.82
C VAL A 453 -29.25 -12.31 -10.12
N ALA A 454 -29.29 -13.07 -11.21
CA ALA A 454 -28.10 -13.68 -11.81
C ALA A 454 -27.80 -12.94 -13.13
N TYR A 455 -26.54 -12.56 -13.34
CA TYR A 455 -26.12 -11.80 -14.51
C TYR A 455 -24.96 -12.52 -15.22
N LEU A 456 -25.06 -12.62 -16.54
CA LEU A 456 -24.02 -13.11 -17.42
C LEU A 456 -23.67 -11.99 -18.40
N SER A 457 -22.45 -11.46 -18.29
CA SER A 457 -21.95 -10.39 -19.14
C SER A 457 -21.59 -10.90 -20.52
N GLN A 458 -21.65 -10.01 -21.52
CA GLN A 458 -21.25 -10.31 -22.89
C GLN A 458 -19.77 -10.72 -22.99
N GLN A 459 -18.90 -10.06 -22.23
CA GLN A 459 -17.51 -10.49 -22.05
C GLN A 459 -17.45 -11.38 -20.80
N PRO A 460 -17.02 -12.64 -20.91
CA PRO A 460 -16.91 -13.52 -19.76
C PRO A 460 -15.84 -13.00 -18.79
N TRP A 461 -16.13 -13.09 -17.50
CA TRP A 461 -15.16 -12.84 -16.43
C TRP A 461 -15.00 -14.12 -15.62
N ILE A 462 -13.76 -14.57 -15.50
CA ILE A 462 -13.37 -15.83 -14.84
C ILE A 462 -12.32 -15.49 -13.78
N GLN A 463 -12.48 -16.05 -12.59
CA GLN A 463 -11.52 -15.94 -11.49
C GLN A 463 -10.33 -16.86 -11.72
N ASN A 464 -9.15 -16.43 -11.28
CA ASN A 464 -7.94 -17.27 -11.29
C ASN A 464 -8.05 -18.35 -10.20
N THR A 465 -8.77 -19.43 -10.50
CA THR A 465 -9.02 -20.59 -9.63
C THR A 465 -9.46 -21.78 -10.50
N THR A 466 -9.82 -22.90 -9.89
CA THR A 466 -10.30 -24.07 -10.66
C THR A 466 -11.63 -23.79 -11.36
N ILE A 467 -11.92 -24.52 -12.44
CA ILE A 467 -13.23 -24.45 -13.12
C ILE A 467 -14.37 -24.72 -12.15
N ARG A 468 -14.21 -25.73 -11.28
CA ARG A 468 -15.20 -26.06 -10.25
C ARG A 468 -15.48 -24.87 -9.33
N GLU A 469 -14.44 -24.19 -8.85
CA GLU A 469 -14.63 -23.03 -7.97
C GLU A 469 -15.27 -21.85 -8.70
N ASN A 470 -14.95 -21.64 -9.98
CA ASN A 470 -15.64 -20.65 -10.82
C ASN A 470 -17.14 -20.98 -10.98
N ILE A 471 -17.51 -22.26 -11.17
CA ILE A 471 -18.92 -22.70 -11.29
C ILE A 471 -19.65 -22.59 -9.95
N LEU A 472 -19.00 -22.99 -8.84
CA LEU A 472 -19.59 -22.93 -7.50
C LEU A 472 -19.75 -21.50 -7.01
N PHE A 473 -18.81 -20.62 -7.38
CA PHE A 473 -18.83 -19.19 -7.07
C PHE A 473 -19.04 -18.91 -5.57
N GLY A 474 -18.31 -19.63 -4.71
CA GLY A 474 -18.39 -19.51 -3.25
C GLY A 474 -19.59 -20.22 -2.59
N LYS A 475 -20.34 -21.07 -3.32
CA LYS A 475 -21.39 -21.93 -2.75
C LYS A 475 -20.84 -23.33 -2.42
N PRO A 476 -21.44 -24.05 -1.45
CA PRO A 476 -21.04 -25.41 -1.15
C PRO A 476 -21.23 -26.35 -2.34
N TYR A 477 -20.32 -27.31 -2.49
CA TYR A 477 -20.37 -28.31 -3.55
C TYR A 477 -21.50 -29.32 -3.33
N ASP A 478 -22.55 -29.25 -4.14
CA ASP A 478 -23.58 -30.28 -4.26
C ASP A 478 -23.35 -31.08 -5.54
N ARG A 479 -22.92 -32.34 -5.37
CA ARG A 479 -22.59 -33.23 -6.48
C ARG A 479 -23.74 -33.44 -7.47
N ARG A 480 -24.98 -33.58 -7.00
CA ARG A 480 -26.13 -33.89 -7.87
C ARG A 480 -26.48 -32.67 -8.72
N LYS A 481 -26.61 -31.52 -8.07
CA LYS A 481 -26.89 -30.26 -8.76
C LYS A 481 -25.77 -29.88 -9.72
N TYR A 482 -24.51 -30.03 -9.30
CA TYR A 482 -23.36 -29.73 -10.12
C TYR A 482 -23.31 -30.58 -11.38
N ALA A 483 -23.48 -31.91 -11.24
CA ALA A 483 -23.50 -32.82 -12.39
C ALA A 483 -24.64 -32.48 -13.37
N ALA A 484 -25.85 -32.22 -12.86
CA ALA A 484 -26.99 -31.84 -13.69
C ALA A 484 -26.76 -30.52 -14.45
N VAL A 485 -26.12 -29.53 -13.82
CA VAL A 485 -25.78 -28.25 -14.48
C VAL A 485 -24.69 -28.45 -15.54
N VAL A 486 -23.64 -29.22 -15.24
CA VAL A 486 -22.56 -29.52 -16.20
C VAL A 486 -23.10 -30.25 -17.44
N GLU A 487 -24.01 -31.21 -17.23
CA GLU A 487 -24.68 -31.93 -18.31
C GLU A 487 -25.62 -31.02 -19.11
N ALA A 488 -26.46 -30.22 -18.44
CA ALA A 488 -27.38 -29.28 -19.09
C ALA A 488 -26.66 -28.19 -19.90
N CYS A 489 -25.45 -27.79 -19.48
CA CYS A 489 -24.59 -26.87 -20.20
C CYS A 489 -23.69 -27.55 -21.25
N ALA A 490 -23.80 -28.87 -21.43
CA ALA A 490 -22.99 -29.67 -22.34
C ALA A 490 -21.46 -29.58 -22.11
N LEU A 491 -21.03 -29.28 -20.88
CA LEU A 491 -19.61 -29.08 -20.53
C LEU A 491 -18.84 -30.39 -20.30
N ALA A 492 -19.52 -31.55 -20.27
CA ALA A 492 -18.89 -32.82 -19.89
C ALA A 492 -17.72 -33.23 -20.80
N SER A 493 -17.86 -33.04 -22.12
CA SER A 493 -16.79 -33.34 -23.08
C SER A 493 -15.61 -32.38 -22.95
N ASP A 494 -15.89 -31.09 -22.75
CA ASP A 494 -14.86 -30.06 -22.63
C ASP A 494 -14.04 -30.26 -21.36
N LEU A 495 -14.71 -30.57 -20.25
CA LEU A 495 -14.05 -30.90 -18.99
C LEU A 495 -13.20 -32.17 -19.14
N ALA A 496 -13.69 -33.21 -19.82
CA ALA A 496 -12.93 -34.44 -20.03
C ALA A 496 -11.64 -34.24 -20.86
N ALA A 497 -11.60 -33.22 -21.73
CA ALA A 497 -10.42 -32.89 -22.51
C ALA A 497 -9.32 -32.19 -21.71
N LEU A 498 -9.64 -31.65 -20.52
CA LEU A 498 -8.68 -30.92 -19.70
C LEU A 498 -7.84 -31.86 -18.81
N PRO A 499 -6.55 -31.56 -18.56
CA PRO A 499 -5.63 -32.45 -17.84
C PRO A 499 -6.11 -32.89 -16.45
N ALA A 500 -6.80 -32.01 -15.73
CA ALA A 500 -7.33 -32.28 -14.39
C ALA A 500 -8.87 -32.17 -14.33
N GLY A 501 -9.54 -32.27 -15.48
CA GLY A 501 -10.98 -32.12 -15.54
C GLY A 501 -11.47 -30.78 -15.01
N ASP A 502 -12.48 -30.82 -14.15
CA ASP A 502 -13.04 -29.64 -13.48
C ASP A 502 -12.15 -29.03 -12.38
N ARG A 503 -11.05 -29.69 -12.02
CA ARG A 503 -10.05 -29.17 -11.08
C ARG A 503 -8.90 -28.42 -11.77
N THR A 504 -8.96 -28.31 -13.11
CA THR A 504 -7.98 -27.54 -13.87
C THR A 504 -8.07 -26.08 -13.45
N GLU A 505 -6.93 -25.50 -13.07
CA GLU A 505 -6.82 -24.06 -12.82
C GLU A 505 -6.95 -23.31 -14.15
N ILE A 506 -7.82 -22.31 -14.16
CA ILE A 506 -8.05 -21.43 -15.30
C ILE A 506 -7.84 -19.99 -14.86
N GLY A 507 -7.49 -19.14 -15.81
CA GLY A 507 -7.24 -17.73 -15.57
C GLY A 507 -8.06 -16.81 -16.44
N GLN A 508 -7.88 -15.51 -16.23
CA GLN A 508 -8.57 -14.46 -17.01
C GLN A 508 -8.32 -14.53 -18.53
N LYS A 509 -7.34 -15.30 -18.99
CA LYS A 509 -7.00 -15.50 -20.41
C LYS A 509 -7.24 -16.93 -20.91
N GLY A 510 -7.97 -17.75 -20.16
CA GLY A 510 -8.12 -19.18 -20.39
C GLY A 510 -7.15 -19.95 -19.52
#